data_AF-A0A366XRT0-F1
#
_entry.id   AF-A0A366XRT0-F1
#
_cell.length_a   1.000
_cell.length_b   1.000
_cell.length_c   1.000
_cell.angle_alpha   90.00
_cell.angle_beta   90.00
_cell.angle_gamma   90.00
#
_symmetry.space_group_name_H-M   'P 1'
#
loop_
_entity.id
_entity.type
_entity.pdbx_description
1 polymer ?
#
loop_
_entity_poly.entity_id
_entity_poly.type
_entity_poly.pdbx_seq_one_letter_code
_entity_poly.pdbx_strand_id
1 'polypeptide(L)'
;MHLISILAIVILFQRKPLEKKDETDLLEDAQTIHQSIEAFVKRMERENEVLYQKLVDYIKAKENKFNEIVQMLEEKLDTKDTEDNLVIREKSSALQQDSRQPAINELNVKQSKEEKISQLYKQGFSPKQIAKLIQSDIGEVELIINMLRKKQLL
;
A
#
# COMPACT_ATOMS: atom_id res chain seq x y z
N MET A 1 64.09 12.35 -54.24
CA MET A 1 63.27 11.26 -53.67
C MET A 1 63.23 11.23 -52.14
N HIS A 2 64.28 11.63 -51.42
CA HIS A 2 64.29 11.60 -49.94
C HIS A 2 63.39 12.64 -49.25
N LEU A 3 63.11 13.78 -49.90
CA LEU A 3 62.29 14.85 -49.33
C LEU A 3 60.81 14.44 -49.12
N ILE A 4 60.28 13.62 -50.04
CA ILE A 4 58.92 13.08 -49.95
C ILE A 4 58.81 12.07 -48.79
N SER A 5 59.87 11.28 -48.57
CA SER A 5 59.94 10.35 -47.43
C SER A 5 60.00 11.09 -46.10
N ILE A 6 60.79 12.17 -46.01
CA ILE A 6 60.85 13.02 -44.80
C ILE A 6 59.49 13.68 -44.56
N LEU A 7 58.84 14.20 -45.60
CA LEU A 7 57.51 14.81 -45.49
C LEU A 7 56.45 13.79 -45.04
N ALA A 8 56.51 12.56 -45.55
CA ALA A 8 55.64 11.46 -45.11
C ALA A 8 55.86 11.09 -43.64
N ILE A 9 57.12 11.05 -43.19
CA ILE A 9 57.47 10.78 -41.78
C ILE A 9 56.94 11.91 -40.88
N VAL A 10 57.08 13.17 -41.27
CA VAL A 10 56.56 14.32 -40.51
C VAL A 10 55.04 14.29 -40.43
N ILE A 11 54.34 13.98 -41.53
CA ILE A 11 52.88 13.86 -41.55
C ILE A 11 52.42 12.68 -40.67
N LEU A 12 53.14 11.56 -40.67
CA LEU A 12 52.83 10.40 -39.82
C LEU A 12 53.06 10.71 -38.34
N PHE A 13 54.12 11.45 -38.00
CA PHE A 13 54.41 11.87 -36.62
C PHE A 13 53.44 12.94 -36.10
N GLN A 14 52.96 13.84 -36.96
CA GLN A 14 51.94 14.82 -36.57
C GLN A 14 50.54 14.20 -36.43
N ARG A 15 50.29 13.03 -37.03
CA ARG A 15 48.95 12.41 -37.09
C ARG A 15 48.52 11.56 -35.90
N LYS A 16 49.34 11.33 -34.85
CA LYS A 16 48.84 10.71 -33.61
C LYS A 16 49.43 11.37 -32.35
N PRO A 17 48.55 11.76 -31.39
CA PRO A 17 47.59 10.85 -30.77
C PRO A 17 46.15 11.40 -30.76
N LEU A 18 45.44 11.41 -31.89
CA LEU A 18 43.99 11.68 -31.87
C LEU A 18 43.16 10.47 -31.38
N GLU A 19 43.63 9.23 -31.55
CA GLU A 19 42.91 8.02 -31.12
C GLU A 19 42.83 7.84 -29.60
N LYS A 20 43.81 8.33 -28.84
CA LYS A 20 43.83 8.13 -27.39
C LYS A 20 42.82 9.01 -26.64
N LYS A 21 42.37 10.10 -27.27
CA LYS A 21 41.46 11.06 -26.66
C LYS A 21 40.04 10.48 -26.57
N ASP A 22 39.59 9.81 -27.63
CA ASP A 22 38.29 9.14 -27.64
C ASP A 22 38.23 7.97 -26.64
N GLU A 23 39.29 7.18 -26.48
CA GLU A 23 39.32 6.10 -25.48
C GLU A 23 39.30 6.61 -24.04
N THR A 24 40.02 7.70 -23.74
CA THR A 24 40.01 8.30 -22.40
C THR A 24 38.68 8.94 -22.07
N ASP A 25 38.07 9.63 -23.02
CA ASP A 25 36.78 10.29 -22.83
C ASP A 25 35.66 9.23 -22.63
N LEU A 26 35.70 8.12 -23.38
CA LEU A 26 34.78 6.99 -23.18
C LEU A 26 34.94 6.29 -21.82
N LEU A 27 36.17 6.20 -21.30
CA LEU A 27 36.45 5.64 -19.97
C LEU A 27 35.96 6.56 -18.85
N GLU A 28 36.11 7.87 -19.01
CA GLU A 28 35.62 8.87 -18.06
C GLU A 28 34.08 8.93 -18.06
N ASP A 29 33.45 8.82 -19.23
CA ASP A 29 31.99 8.70 -19.37
C ASP A 29 31.48 7.42 -18.69
N ALA A 30 32.14 6.27 -18.91
CA ALA A 30 31.79 5.03 -18.26
C ALA A 30 31.90 5.14 -16.73
N GLN A 31 32.96 5.76 -16.22
CA GLN A 31 33.12 5.99 -14.78
C GLN A 31 32.04 6.92 -14.22
N THR A 32 31.69 7.98 -14.94
CA THR A 32 30.63 8.91 -14.54
C THR A 32 29.27 8.20 -14.49
N ILE A 33 28.99 7.35 -15.48
CA ILE A 33 27.79 6.49 -15.49
C ILE A 33 27.81 5.55 -14.28
N HIS A 34 28.91 4.86 -14.00
CA HIS A 34 29.03 3.97 -12.85
C HIS A 34 28.78 4.70 -11.52
N GLN A 35 29.37 5.89 -11.33
CA GLN A 35 29.14 6.72 -10.15
C GLN A 35 27.67 7.16 -10.03
N SER A 36 27.04 7.52 -11.16
CA SER A 36 25.63 7.91 -11.18
C SER A 36 24.71 6.74 -10.81
N ILE A 37 25.03 5.53 -11.27
CA ILE A 37 24.30 4.29 -10.95
C ILE A 37 24.47 3.96 -9.47
N GLU A 38 25.70 4.02 -8.96
CA GLU A 38 25.97 3.78 -7.54
C GLU A 38 25.20 4.77 -6.65
N ALA A 39 25.22 6.06 -7.00
CA ALA A 39 24.44 7.08 -6.31
C ALA A 39 22.92 6.84 -6.41
N PHE A 40 22.44 6.33 -7.55
CA PHE A 40 21.04 5.95 -7.72
C PHE A 40 20.66 4.76 -6.83
N VAL A 41 21.44 3.69 -6.83
CA VAL A 41 21.22 2.51 -5.98
C VAL A 41 21.20 2.91 -4.52
N LYS A 42 22.17 3.71 -4.07
CA LYS A 42 22.24 4.18 -2.69
C LYS A 42 21.05 5.04 -2.28
N ARG A 43 20.51 5.85 -3.21
CA ARG A 43 19.27 6.61 -2.97
C ARG A 43 18.06 5.68 -2.87
N MET A 44 17.96 4.71 -3.76
CA MET A 44 16.88 3.72 -3.79
C MET A 44 16.87 2.88 -2.50
N GLU A 45 18.03 2.41 -2.04
CA GLU A 45 18.18 1.67 -0.78
C GLU A 45 17.71 2.50 0.41
N ARG A 46 18.14 3.77 0.49
CA ARG A 46 17.72 4.68 1.56
C ARG A 46 16.22 4.96 1.53
N GLU A 47 15.65 5.18 0.35
CA GLU A 47 14.20 5.40 0.22
C GLU A 47 13.41 4.17 0.66
N ASN A 48 13.90 2.98 0.31
CA ASN A 48 13.30 1.72 0.73
C ASN A 48 13.34 1.56 2.25
N GLU A 49 14.48 1.83 2.90
CA GLU A 49 14.61 1.80 4.37
C GLU A 49 13.63 2.76 5.05
N VAL A 50 13.47 3.98 4.52
CA VAL A 50 12.48 4.95 5.02
C VAL A 50 11.04 4.43 4.87
N LEU A 51 10.72 3.79 3.75
CA LEU A 51 9.40 3.21 3.53
C LEU A 51 9.11 2.04 4.48
N TYR A 52 10.10 1.17 4.71
CA TYR A 52 10.00 0.11 5.71
C TYR A 52 9.75 0.68 7.10
N GLN A 53 10.50 1.73 7.49
CA GLN A 53 10.31 2.36 8.80
C GLN A 53 8.90 2.94 8.94
N LYS A 54 8.40 3.66 7.92
CA LYS A 54 7.03 4.19 7.91
C LYS A 54 5.98 3.09 8.02
N LEU A 55 6.19 1.96 7.35
CA LEU A 55 5.28 0.81 7.45
C LEU A 55 5.26 0.23 8.87
N VAL A 56 6.44 0.05 9.47
CA VAL A 56 6.57 -0.41 10.86
C VAL A 56 5.87 0.55 11.82
N ASP A 57 6.07 1.85 11.65
CA ASP A 57 5.45 2.87 12.50
C ASP A 57 3.93 2.88 12.34
N TYR A 58 3.43 2.73 11.10
CA TYR A 58 2.00 2.64 10.83
C TYR A 58 1.36 1.38 11.46
N ILE A 59 2.03 0.23 11.36
CA ILE A 59 1.58 -1.02 11.98
C ILE A 59 1.55 -0.85 13.50
N LYS A 60 2.63 -0.35 14.12
CA LYS A 60 2.69 -0.10 15.57
C LYS A 60 1.61 0.86 16.04
N ALA A 61 1.37 1.95 15.32
CA ALA A 61 0.32 2.90 15.67
C ALA A 61 -1.07 2.25 15.59
N LYS A 62 -1.30 1.38 14.61
CA LYS A 62 -2.56 0.65 14.47
C LYS A 62 -2.73 -0.42 15.55
N GLU A 63 -1.67 -1.16 15.87
CA GLU A 63 -1.65 -2.16 16.94
C GLU A 63 -1.90 -1.50 18.31
N ASN A 64 -1.27 -0.36 18.58
CA ASN A 64 -1.49 0.37 19.84
C ASN A 64 -2.95 0.81 19.97
N LYS A 65 -3.52 1.42 18.92
CA LYS A 65 -4.94 1.79 18.90
C LYS A 65 -5.86 0.58 19.10
N PHE A 66 -5.51 -0.55 18.50
CA PHE A 66 -6.26 -1.79 18.67
C PHE A 66 -6.18 -2.29 20.12
N ASN A 67 -4.99 -2.31 20.70
CA ASN A 67 -4.78 -2.71 22.09
C ASN A 67 -5.51 -1.79 23.08
N GLU A 68 -5.53 -0.47 22.83
CA GLU A 68 -6.32 0.48 23.62
C GLU A 68 -7.82 0.15 23.56
N ILE A 69 -8.34 -0.17 22.37
CA ILE A 69 -9.75 -0.55 22.20
C ILE A 69 -10.05 -1.87 22.93
N VAL A 70 -9.17 -2.87 22.81
CA VAL A 70 -9.32 -4.14 23.51
C VAL A 70 -9.33 -3.92 25.02
N GLN A 71 -8.38 -3.14 25.55
CA GLN A 71 -8.31 -2.83 26.98
C GLN A 71 -9.57 -2.12 27.48
N MET A 72 -10.08 -1.14 26.72
CA MET A 72 -11.34 -0.46 27.07
C MET A 72 -12.55 -1.40 27.05
N LEU A 73 -12.56 -2.40 26.16
CA LEU A 73 -13.62 -3.40 26.10
C LEU A 73 -13.54 -4.40 27.26
N GLU A 74 -12.34 -4.81 27.65
CA GLU A 74 -12.09 -5.66 28.83
C GLU A 74 -12.54 -4.94 30.12
N GLU A 75 -12.17 -3.67 30.31
CA GLU A 75 -12.60 -2.87 31.46
C GLU A 75 -14.14 -2.70 31.52
N LYS A 76 -14.77 -2.52 30.36
CA LYS A 76 -16.23 -2.44 30.24
C LYS A 76 -16.93 -3.80 30.47
N LEU A 77 -16.21 -4.92 30.36
CA LEU A 77 -16.75 -6.25 30.63
C LEU A 77 -16.64 -6.57 32.12
N ASP A 78 -15.48 -6.30 32.73
CA ASP A 78 -15.25 -6.50 34.18
C ASP A 78 -16.22 -5.69 35.05
N THR A 79 -16.62 -4.49 34.59
CA THR A 79 -17.61 -3.65 35.29
C THR A 79 -19.06 -4.10 35.10
N LYS A 80 -19.36 -4.92 34.09
CA LYS A 80 -20.70 -5.47 33.86
C LYS A 80 -20.97 -6.74 34.67
N ASP A 81 -19.94 -7.55 34.92
CA ASP A 81 -20.08 -8.78 35.70
C ASP A 81 -20.32 -8.53 37.20
N THR A 82 -20.19 -7.28 37.67
CA THR A 82 -20.48 -6.91 39.06
C THR A 82 -21.92 -6.40 39.29
N GLU A 83 -22.65 -5.98 38.25
CA GLU A 83 -24.00 -5.41 38.40
C GLU A 83 -25.15 -6.38 38.07
N ASP A 84 -24.91 -7.50 37.37
CA ASP A 84 -25.98 -8.40 36.90
C ASP A 84 -26.42 -9.50 37.90
N ASN A 85 -25.92 -9.52 39.14
CA ASN A 85 -26.26 -10.59 40.13
C ASN A 85 -27.29 -10.20 41.20
N LEU A 86 -27.89 -9.03 41.10
CA LEU A 86 -29.01 -8.65 41.96
C LEU A 86 -30.08 -8.03 41.07
N VAL A 87 -31.29 -8.61 41.10
CA VAL A 87 -32.60 -8.01 40.72
C VAL A 87 -33.33 -8.74 39.57
N ILE A 88 -34.26 -9.62 39.98
CA ILE A 88 -35.61 -9.89 39.38
C ILE A 88 -35.60 -10.80 38.13
N ARG A 89 -35.94 -12.11 38.15
CA ARG A 89 -37.14 -12.80 38.68
C ARG A 89 -38.38 -11.92 38.76
N GLU A 90 -39.04 -11.68 37.62
CA GLU A 90 -40.49 -11.85 37.42
C GLU A 90 -40.98 -11.41 36.02
N LYS A 91 -41.70 -12.31 35.35
CA LYS A 91 -42.82 -12.12 34.41
C LYS A 91 -42.66 -11.23 33.16
N SER A 92 -42.58 -11.93 32.02
CA SER A 92 -43.46 -11.84 30.84
C SER A 92 -43.93 -10.47 30.29
N SER A 93 -43.60 -10.26 29.01
CA SER A 93 -44.39 -9.59 27.95
C SER A 93 -44.67 -8.08 28.03
N ALA A 94 -43.92 -7.29 27.25
CA ALA A 94 -44.42 -6.19 26.41
C ALA A 94 -43.31 -5.68 25.48
N LEU A 95 -43.66 -5.34 24.23
CA LEU A 95 -42.77 -4.73 23.25
C LEU A 95 -42.23 -3.38 23.74
N GLN A 96 -40.94 -3.13 23.54
CA GLN A 96 -40.33 -2.00 22.80
C GLN A 96 -38.93 -1.69 23.32
N GLN A 97 -38.02 -1.54 22.35
CA GLN A 97 -36.84 -0.66 22.34
C GLN A 97 -36.02 -0.56 23.63
N ASP A 98 -34.79 -1.07 23.59
CA ASP A 98 -33.57 -0.24 23.54
C ASP A 98 -32.36 -1.15 23.84
N SER A 99 -31.90 -1.90 22.83
CA SER A 99 -30.82 -2.89 23.00
C SER A 99 -29.48 -2.31 22.57
N ARG A 100 -28.74 -1.83 23.57
CA ARG A 100 -27.28 -1.60 23.58
C ARG A 100 -26.53 -2.89 23.19
N GLN A 101 -25.82 -2.89 22.05
CA GLN A 101 -24.69 -3.77 21.72
C GLN A 101 -24.02 -3.28 20.40
N PRO A 102 -22.81 -2.68 20.40
CA PRO A 102 -22.24 -2.13 19.16
C PRO A 102 -21.46 -3.15 18.30
N ALA A 103 -21.06 -4.32 18.84
CA ALA A 103 -20.22 -5.28 18.09
C ALA A 103 -21.00 -6.15 17.08
N ILE A 104 -22.31 -6.36 17.29
CA ILE A 104 -23.15 -7.13 16.35
C ILE A 104 -23.57 -6.24 15.16
N ASN A 105 -23.65 -4.92 15.37
CA ASN A 105 -24.12 -3.99 14.35
C ASN A 105 -23.07 -3.69 13.28
N GLU A 106 -21.77 -3.65 13.58
CA GLU A 106 -20.76 -3.42 12.51
C GLU A 106 -20.61 -4.60 11.55
N LEU A 107 -20.71 -5.84 12.05
CA LEU A 107 -20.71 -7.04 11.20
C LEU A 107 -21.98 -7.09 10.36
N ASN A 108 -23.14 -6.79 10.95
CA ASN A 108 -24.41 -6.71 10.23
C ASN A 108 -24.40 -5.57 9.18
N VAL A 109 -23.84 -4.41 9.51
CA VAL A 109 -23.72 -3.28 8.59
C VAL A 109 -22.70 -3.55 7.46
N LYS A 110 -21.58 -4.22 7.73
CA LYS A 110 -20.62 -4.64 6.69
C LYS A 110 -21.20 -5.72 5.78
N GLN A 111 -21.87 -6.72 6.35
CA GLN A 111 -22.61 -7.72 5.58
C GLN A 111 -23.69 -7.05 4.71
N SER A 112 -24.44 -6.09 5.26
CA SER A 112 -25.42 -5.31 4.52
C SER A 112 -24.79 -4.48 3.38
N LYS A 113 -23.60 -3.90 3.60
CA LYS A 113 -22.86 -3.17 2.55
C LYS A 113 -22.37 -4.11 1.44
N GLU A 114 -21.78 -5.25 1.78
CA GLU A 114 -21.33 -6.26 0.82
C GLU A 114 -22.49 -6.83 0.00
N GLU A 115 -23.62 -7.10 0.64
CA GLU A 115 -24.86 -7.55 -0.01
C GLU A 115 -25.39 -6.50 -0.98
N LYS A 116 -25.42 -5.23 -0.57
CA LYS A 116 -25.86 -4.12 -1.42
C LYS A 116 -24.95 -3.93 -2.63
N ILE A 117 -23.63 -4.02 -2.44
CA ILE A 117 -22.64 -3.99 -3.54
C ILE A 117 -22.86 -5.18 -4.49
N SER A 118 -23.09 -6.37 -3.95
CA SER A 118 -23.38 -7.58 -4.72
C SER A 118 -24.63 -7.45 -5.58
N GLN A 119 -25.72 -6.91 -5.02
CA GLN A 119 -26.97 -6.68 -5.75
C GLN A 119 -26.80 -5.67 -6.89
N LEU A 120 -26.16 -4.53 -6.62
CA LEU A 120 -25.94 -3.50 -7.64
C LEU A 120 -24.99 -4.00 -8.74
N TYR A 121 -23.96 -4.76 -8.38
CA TYR A 121 -23.07 -5.37 -9.37
C TYR A 121 -23.82 -6.37 -10.26
N LYS A 122 -24.70 -7.21 -9.68
CA LYS A 122 -25.58 -8.12 -10.44
C LYS A 122 -26.57 -7.39 -11.35
N GLN A 123 -26.98 -6.18 -10.98
CA GLN A 123 -27.82 -5.30 -11.81
C GLN A 123 -27.04 -4.63 -12.96
N GLY A 124 -25.72 -4.83 -13.04
CA GLY A 124 -24.88 -4.29 -14.12
C GLY A 124 -24.31 -2.91 -13.85
N PHE A 125 -24.41 -2.39 -12.62
CA PHE A 125 -23.78 -1.11 -12.28
C PHE A 125 -22.25 -1.23 -12.27
N SER A 126 -21.58 -0.18 -12.78
CA SER A 126 -20.12 -0.10 -12.72
C SER A 126 -19.62 0.15 -11.29
N PRO A 127 -18.40 -0.29 -10.93
CA PRO A 127 -17.82 -0.06 -9.59
C PRO A 127 -17.81 1.42 -9.18
N LYS A 128 -17.57 2.33 -10.14
CA LYS A 128 -17.60 3.78 -9.92
C LYS A 128 -18.99 4.30 -9.57
N GLN A 129 -20.04 3.77 -10.19
CA GLN A 129 -21.43 4.15 -9.89
C GLN A 129 -21.86 3.60 -8.52
N ILE A 130 -21.46 2.37 -8.20
CA ILE A 130 -21.74 1.74 -6.91
C ILE A 130 -21.07 2.52 -5.77
N ALA A 131 -19.80 2.89 -5.93
CA ALA A 131 -19.04 3.71 -4.98
C ALA A 131 -19.76 5.04 -4.69
N LYS A 132 -20.22 5.71 -5.74
CA LYS A 132 -20.98 6.96 -5.62
C LYS A 132 -22.32 6.77 -4.90
N LEU A 133 -23.03 5.67 -5.14
CA LEU A 133 -24.33 5.39 -4.56
C LEU A 133 -24.26 4.97 -3.08
N ILE A 134 -23.21 4.25 -2.70
CA ILE A 134 -23.00 3.73 -1.34
C ILE A 134 -22.13 4.67 -0.49
N GLN A 135 -21.56 5.73 -1.10
CA GLN A 135 -20.63 6.66 -0.46
C GLN A 135 -19.40 5.91 0.13
N SER A 136 -18.91 4.94 -0.62
CA SER A 136 -17.71 4.16 -0.31
C SER A 136 -16.62 4.45 -1.32
N ASP A 137 -15.37 4.13 -0.97
CA ASP A 137 -14.24 4.26 -1.88
C ASP A 137 -14.35 3.28 -3.04
N ILE A 138 -13.93 3.71 -4.23
CA ILE A 138 -13.95 2.88 -5.45
C ILE A 138 -13.13 1.60 -5.22
N GLY A 139 -12.00 1.69 -4.52
CA GLY A 139 -11.15 0.54 -4.21
C GLY A 139 -11.82 -0.48 -3.28
N GLU A 140 -12.62 -0.03 -2.30
CA GLU A 140 -13.38 -0.92 -1.41
C GLU A 140 -14.41 -1.73 -2.20
N VAL A 141 -15.14 -1.05 -3.11
CA VAL A 141 -16.13 -1.68 -3.98
C VAL A 141 -15.48 -2.68 -4.95
N GLU A 142 -14.36 -2.31 -5.58
CA GLU A 142 -13.61 -3.20 -6.47
C GLU A 142 -13.09 -4.44 -5.74
N LEU A 143 -12.59 -4.29 -4.52
CA LEU A 143 -12.14 -5.39 -3.69
C LEU A 143 -13.28 -6.36 -3.38
N ILE A 144 -14.45 -5.85 -2.97
CA ILE A 144 -15.63 -6.68 -2.67
C ILE A 144 -16.10 -7.41 -3.93
N ILE A 145 -16.17 -6.74 -5.08
CA ILE A 145 -16.52 -7.38 -6.36
C ILE A 145 -15.52 -8.49 -6.71
N ASN A 146 -14.23 -8.26 -6.53
CA ASN A 146 -13.20 -9.26 -6.79
C ASN A 146 -13.32 -10.47 -5.84
N MET A 147 -13.62 -10.25 -4.56
CA MET A 147 -13.89 -11.32 -3.61
C MET A 147 -15.15 -12.11 -4.00
N LEU A 148 -16.21 -11.45 -4.46
CA LEU A 148 -17.44 -12.11 -4.93
C LEU A 148 -17.20 -12.98 -6.15
N ARG A 149 -16.44 -12.50 -7.15
CA ARG A 149 -16.08 -13.31 -8.34
C ARG A 149 -15.28 -14.54 -7.94
N LYS A 150 -14.34 -14.41 -7.00
CA LYS A 150 -13.56 -15.55 -6.50
C LYS A 150 -14.43 -16.56 -5.76
N LYS A 151 -15.43 -16.12 -4.98
CA LYS A 151 -16.38 -16.99 -4.27
C LYS A 151 -17.35 -17.72 -5.20
N GLN A 152 -17.65 -17.19 -6.39
CA GLN A 152 -18.53 -17.83 -7.38
C GLN A 152 -17.82 -18.86 -8.27
N LEU A 153 -16.48 -18.89 -8.25
CA LEU A 153 -15.65 -19.84 -9.00
C LEU A 153 -15.28 -21.10 -8.19
N LEU A 154 -15.82 -21.23 -6.98
CA LEU A 154 -15.75 -22.39 -6.10
C LEU A 154 -17.16 -23.00 -5.99
#